data_AF-A0A7G9YWB7-F1
#
_entry.id   AF-A0A7G9YWB7-F1
#
_cell.length_a   1.000
_cell.length_b   1.000
_cell.length_c   1.000
_cell.angle_alpha   90.00
_cell.angle_beta   90.00
_cell.angle_gamma   90.00
#
_symmetry.space_group_name_H-M   'P 1'
#
loop_
_entity.id
_entity.type
_entity.pdbx_description
1 polymer ?
#
loop_
_entity_poly.entity_id
_entity_poly.type
_entity_poly.pdbx_seq_one_letter_code
_entity_poly.pdbx_strand_id
1 'polypeptide(L)'
;MEYGVCDFSPCASSPEGRILGYYNEILSARATERGIREVGQDGSIITAMLCEALRSGFIDAAVVATRTEDWKAEPFVATTPEEVLLAIGPKYTACPSVLGVWEAIDRGYENIAMVGVGCNIEAVRRLQALHDSSLELDRVKVLIGLFGTEAFWHRDLVMFLTEREGIDIKEVERFYVTKGKFMVVTKDKEFGIPTKELDPCVRDTCRICEDFTSQLADVSAGSSGSPDGCTSLIIRTKVGEELVNISKDAIQTRKLNEEGIKKIERFAFNKKMRNYGMILDQMEICSACLTNPYSFTLQRERGD
;
A
#
# COMPACT_ATOMS: atom_id res chain seq x y z
N MET A 1 -20.98 10.48 25.17
CA MET A 1 -19.70 10.15 24.52
C MET A 1 -19.36 11.36 23.67
N GLU A 2 -18.48 12.23 24.16
CA GLU A 2 -17.84 13.22 23.30
C GLU A 2 -17.06 12.41 22.26
N TYR A 3 -17.49 12.44 21.01
CA TYR A 3 -16.68 11.96 19.91
C TYR A 3 -15.49 12.91 19.85
N GLY A 4 -14.37 12.51 20.46
CA GLY A 4 -13.13 13.26 20.39
C GLY A 4 -12.85 13.57 18.92
N VAL A 5 -12.73 14.86 18.60
CA VAL A 5 -12.32 15.31 17.29
C VAL A 5 -11.01 14.59 16.97
N CYS A 6 -10.94 13.85 15.86
CA CYS A 6 -9.69 13.24 15.45
C CYS A 6 -8.64 14.35 15.30
N ASP A 7 -7.62 14.32 16.16
CA ASP A 7 -6.52 15.28 16.10
C ASP A 7 -5.65 14.96 14.89
N PHE A 8 -5.80 15.75 13.83
CA PHE A 8 -4.99 15.68 12.62
C PHE A 8 -3.65 16.39 12.73
N SER A 9 -3.36 17.05 13.86
CA SER A 9 -2.02 17.57 14.13
C SER A 9 -0.99 16.46 13.87
N PRO A 10 0.27 16.78 13.52
CA PRO A 10 1.30 15.76 13.30
C PRO A 10 1.67 14.93 14.56
N CYS A 11 0.91 15.08 15.64
CA CYS A 11 0.72 14.08 16.67
C CYS A 11 0.02 12.84 16.07
N ALA A 12 0.10 11.70 16.74
CA ALA A 12 -0.43 10.48 16.15
C ALA A 12 -1.93 10.58 15.82
N SER A 13 -2.32 10.00 14.69
CA SER A 13 -3.70 9.98 14.17
C SER A 13 -4.66 9.07 14.95
N SER A 14 -4.31 8.70 16.18
CA SER A 14 -5.23 8.02 17.10
C SER A 14 -5.32 8.80 18.42
N PRO A 15 -6.48 8.76 19.10
CA PRO A 15 -6.63 9.30 20.47
C PRO A 15 -5.59 8.77 21.47
N GLU A 16 -4.84 7.73 21.09
CA GLU A 16 -3.86 7.01 21.91
C GLU A 16 -2.39 7.30 21.55
N GLY A 17 -2.09 8.20 20.60
CA GLY A 17 -0.68 8.49 20.31
C GLY A 17 0.02 7.49 19.36
N ARG A 18 -0.70 6.64 18.61
CA ARG A 18 -0.09 5.58 17.76
C ARG A 18 0.09 5.97 16.29
N ILE A 19 1.29 6.37 15.89
CA ILE A 19 1.60 6.80 14.51
C ILE A 19 1.49 5.67 13.45
N LEU A 20 1.50 4.40 13.88
CA LEU A 20 1.35 3.23 13.00
C LEU A 20 -0.09 2.71 12.89
N GLY A 21 -1.05 3.39 13.53
CA GLY A 21 -2.42 2.90 13.70
C GLY A 21 -2.51 1.75 14.72
N TYR A 22 -3.68 1.13 14.81
CA TYR A 22 -3.89 -0.05 15.64
C TYR A 22 -3.32 -1.30 14.99
N TYR A 23 -2.67 -2.14 15.80
CA TYR A 23 -2.11 -3.43 15.39
C TYR A 23 -1.98 -4.37 16.60
N ASN A 24 -1.93 -5.68 16.32
CA ASN A 24 -1.72 -6.73 17.31
C ASN A 24 -0.22 -7.07 17.44
N GLU A 25 0.47 -7.23 16.31
CA GLU A 25 1.88 -7.63 16.28
C GLU A 25 2.62 -7.06 15.06
N ILE A 26 3.92 -6.83 15.19
CA ILE A 26 4.82 -6.47 14.08
C ILE A 26 5.93 -7.51 13.95
N LEU A 27 6.04 -8.10 12.77
CA LEU A 27 6.98 -9.15 12.43
C LEU A 27 7.96 -8.68 11.34
N SER A 28 9.12 -9.30 11.29
CA SER A 28 10.01 -9.36 10.13
C SER A 28 9.81 -10.72 9.47
N ALA A 29 9.41 -10.74 8.20
CA ALA A 29 9.09 -11.97 7.48
C ALA A 29 9.78 -12.06 6.11
N ARG A 30 9.98 -13.28 5.61
CA ARG A 30 10.40 -13.56 4.23
C ARG A 30 9.83 -14.89 3.75
N ALA A 31 9.60 -15.04 2.44
CA ALA A 31 9.19 -16.30 1.85
C ALA A 31 10.28 -17.38 2.03
N THR A 32 9.88 -18.64 2.24
CA THR A 32 10.80 -19.78 2.36
C THR A 32 11.22 -20.29 0.98
N GLU A 33 10.28 -20.31 0.03
CA GLU A 33 10.49 -20.79 -1.32
C GLU A 33 11.55 -19.96 -2.06
N ARG A 34 12.54 -20.64 -2.64
CA ARG A 34 13.67 -19.98 -3.30
C ARG A 34 13.26 -19.28 -4.59
N GLY A 35 12.40 -19.90 -5.41
CA GLY A 35 11.91 -19.30 -6.65
C GLY A 35 11.18 -17.97 -6.40
N ILE A 36 10.30 -17.94 -5.40
CA ILE A 36 9.59 -16.72 -4.99
C ILE A 36 10.55 -15.64 -4.46
N ARG A 37 11.59 -16.04 -3.71
CA ARG A 37 12.59 -15.10 -3.18
C ARG A 37 13.47 -14.46 -4.24
N GLU A 38 13.90 -15.21 -5.25
CA GLU A 38 14.84 -14.72 -6.26
C GLU A 38 14.19 -13.72 -7.23
N VAL A 39 12.88 -13.79 -7.41
CA VAL A 39 12.14 -12.92 -8.34
C VAL A 39 11.65 -11.63 -7.66
N GLY A 40 11.56 -11.58 -6.33
CA GLY A 40 11.06 -10.40 -5.60
C GLY A 40 12.12 -9.64 -4.82
N GLN A 41 11.79 -8.40 -4.50
CA GLN A 41 12.74 -7.41 -3.96
C GLN A 41 12.84 -7.43 -2.42
N ASP A 42 11.69 -7.55 -1.74
CA ASP A 42 11.57 -7.33 -0.30
C ASP A 42 11.13 -8.59 0.44
N GLY A 43 11.68 -9.75 0.10
CA GLY A 43 11.36 -11.03 0.75
C GLY A 43 10.07 -11.72 0.27
N SER A 44 9.37 -11.13 -0.72
CA SER A 44 8.28 -11.75 -1.50
C SER A 44 7.15 -12.36 -0.67
N ILE A 45 6.89 -11.83 0.53
CA ILE A 45 5.94 -12.44 1.46
C ILE A 45 4.50 -12.37 0.98
N ILE A 46 4.12 -11.30 0.29
CA ILE A 46 2.73 -11.08 -0.13
C ILE A 46 2.36 -12.12 -1.18
N THR A 47 3.24 -12.31 -2.16
CA THR A 47 3.13 -13.37 -3.15
C THR A 47 3.02 -14.74 -2.47
N ALA A 48 3.90 -15.07 -1.52
CA ALA A 48 3.84 -16.34 -0.81
C ALA A 48 2.52 -16.54 -0.05
N MET A 49 2.05 -15.51 0.69
CA MET A 49 0.79 -15.58 1.42
C MET A 49 -0.41 -15.74 0.50
N LEU A 50 -0.45 -15.03 -0.63
CA LEU A 50 -1.54 -15.16 -1.60
C LEU A 50 -1.55 -16.54 -2.27
N CYS A 51 -0.38 -17.07 -2.63
CA CYS A 51 -0.27 -18.42 -3.20
C CYS A 51 -0.80 -19.48 -2.22
N GLU A 52 -0.42 -19.41 -0.94
CA GLU A 52 -0.92 -20.34 0.07
C GLU A 52 -2.42 -20.14 0.36
N ALA A 53 -2.88 -18.89 0.38
CA ALA A 53 -4.29 -18.58 0.59
C ALA A 53 -5.17 -19.13 -0.55
N LEU A 54 -4.71 -19.06 -1.80
CA LEU A 54 -5.39 -19.69 -2.95
C LEU A 54 -5.33 -21.23 -2.86
N ARG A 55 -4.15 -21.81 -2.57
CA ARG A 55 -3.97 -23.28 -2.47
C ARG A 55 -4.83 -23.92 -1.38
N SER A 56 -4.97 -23.23 -0.25
CA SER A 56 -5.78 -23.68 0.89
C SER A 56 -7.27 -23.43 0.72
N GLY A 57 -7.68 -22.66 -0.30
CA GLY A 57 -9.06 -22.21 -0.48
C GLY A 57 -9.49 -21.17 0.57
N PHE A 58 -8.54 -20.54 1.28
CA PHE A 58 -8.85 -19.41 2.17
C PHE A 58 -9.37 -18.22 1.36
N ILE A 59 -8.85 -18.02 0.15
CA ILE A 59 -9.38 -17.10 -0.85
C ILE A 59 -9.61 -17.85 -2.16
N ASP A 60 -10.55 -17.36 -2.96
CA ASP A 60 -10.84 -17.87 -4.31
C ASP A 60 -10.38 -16.91 -5.42
N ALA A 61 -10.09 -15.66 -5.07
CA ALA A 61 -9.46 -14.68 -5.95
C ALA A 61 -8.58 -13.69 -5.19
N ALA A 62 -7.55 -13.20 -5.86
CA ALA A 62 -6.64 -12.16 -5.38
C ALA A 62 -6.55 -11.02 -6.40
N VAL A 63 -7.00 -9.84 -6.01
CA VAL A 63 -6.83 -8.61 -6.77
C VAL A 63 -5.43 -8.05 -6.52
N VAL A 64 -4.60 -8.09 -7.55
CA VAL A 64 -3.20 -7.69 -7.52
C VAL A 64 -2.89 -6.66 -8.62
N ALA A 65 -1.74 -6.00 -8.55
CA ALA A 65 -1.32 -5.01 -9.54
C ALA A 65 -0.32 -5.60 -10.55
N THR A 66 -0.74 -5.71 -11.81
CA THR A 66 0.13 -6.03 -12.95
C THR A 66 0.52 -4.74 -13.67
N ARG A 67 1.08 -4.85 -14.88
CA ARG A 67 1.41 -3.71 -15.71
C ARG A 67 1.26 -4.05 -17.19
N THR A 68 0.98 -3.02 -17.98
CA THR A 68 1.14 -3.06 -19.44
C THR A 68 2.63 -3.01 -19.83
N GLU A 69 2.91 -3.17 -21.13
CA GLU A 69 4.25 -3.00 -21.69
C GLU A 69 4.83 -1.60 -21.41
N ASP A 70 3.98 -0.57 -21.42
CA ASP A 70 4.35 0.82 -21.14
C ASP A 70 4.50 1.11 -19.63
N TRP A 71 4.54 0.09 -18.75
CA TRP A 71 4.63 0.24 -17.29
C TRP A 71 3.46 0.98 -16.61
N LYS A 72 2.31 1.04 -17.27
CA LYS A 72 1.08 1.49 -16.61
C LYS A 72 0.56 0.37 -15.73
N ALA A 73 0.38 0.64 -14.43
CA ALA A 73 -0.15 -0.34 -13.49
C ALA A 73 -1.66 -0.57 -13.69
N GLU A 74 -2.08 -1.83 -13.69
CA GLU A 74 -3.48 -2.21 -13.88
C GLU A 74 -3.89 -3.32 -12.91
N PRO A 75 -5.13 -3.30 -12.40
CA PRO A 75 -5.63 -4.35 -11.53
C PRO A 75 -5.74 -5.65 -12.33
N PHE A 76 -5.53 -6.77 -11.65
CA PHE A 76 -5.65 -8.09 -12.22
C PHE A 76 -6.20 -9.04 -11.17
N VAL A 77 -7.23 -9.79 -11.53
CA VAL A 77 -7.87 -10.79 -10.66
C VAL A 77 -7.19 -12.13 -10.90
N ALA A 78 -6.24 -12.47 -10.03
CA ALA A 78 -5.53 -13.74 -10.02
C ALA A 78 -6.32 -14.80 -9.25
N THR A 79 -6.38 -16.00 -9.81
CA THR A 79 -7.15 -17.14 -9.30
C THR A 79 -6.28 -18.39 -9.11
N THR A 80 -5.05 -18.36 -9.63
CA THR A 80 -4.04 -19.38 -9.40
C THR A 80 -2.75 -18.78 -8.82
N PRO A 81 -1.93 -19.57 -8.11
CA PRO A 81 -0.60 -19.14 -7.65
C PRO A 81 0.30 -18.60 -8.78
N GLU A 82 0.21 -19.17 -9.97
CA GLU A 82 0.99 -18.76 -11.14
C GLU A 82 0.57 -17.36 -11.62
N GLU A 83 -0.72 -17.08 -11.61
CA GLU A 83 -1.29 -15.77 -11.93
C GLU A 83 -0.85 -14.69 -10.93
N VAL A 84 -0.70 -15.02 -9.65
CA VAL A 84 -0.18 -14.09 -8.63
C VAL A 84 1.26 -13.65 -8.96
N LEU A 85 2.08 -14.51 -9.55
CA LEU A 85 3.47 -14.19 -9.90
C LEU A 85 3.58 -13.10 -10.98
N LEU A 86 2.56 -12.93 -11.82
CA LEU A 86 2.51 -11.85 -12.83
C LEU A 86 2.53 -10.46 -12.20
N ALA A 87 2.09 -10.35 -10.94
CA ALA A 87 2.04 -9.11 -10.19
C ALA A 87 3.30 -8.83 -9.35
N ILE A 88 4.36 -9.63 -9.48
CA ILE A 88 5.58 -9.44 -8.69
C ILE A 88 6.25 -8.08 -8.94
N GLY A 89 6.93 -7.59 -7.91
CA GLY A 89 7.66 -6.31 -7.94
C GLY A 89 6.76 -5.08 -7.79
N PRO A 90 7.31 -3.99 -7.24
CA PRO A 90 6.54 -2.76 -7.03
C PRO A 90 6.24 -2.07 -8.35
N LYS A 91 5.04 -1.49 -8.44
CA LYS A 91 4.66 -0.54 -9.48
C LYS A 91 4.48 0.81 -8.78
N TYR A 92 5.27 1.79 -9.18
CA TYR A 92 5.29 3.11 -8.54
C TYR A 92 4.29 4.10 -9.14
N THR A 93 3.49 3.66 -10.11
CA THR A 93 2.36 4.41 -10.67
C THR A 93 1.05 3.93 -10.03
N ALA A 94 0.02 4.77 -10.10
CA ALA A 94 -1.26 4.45 -9.47
C ALA A 94 -1.97 3.27 -10.15
N CYS A 95 -2.44 2.32 -9.33
CA CYS A 95 -3.28 1.21 -9.75
C CYS A 95 -4.70 1.38 -9.17
N PRO A 96 -5.76 1.34 -9.99
CA PRO A 96 -7.14 1.39 -9.50
C PRO A 96 -7.59 0.01 -8.97
N SER A 97 -6.91 -0.51 -7.93
CA SER A 97 -7.16 -1.88 -7.40
C SER A 97 -8.61 -2.14 -7.00
N VAL A 98 -9.35 -1.11 -6.59
CA VAL A 98 -10.78 -1.25 -6.23
C VAL A 98 -11.62 -1.67 -7.44
N LEU A 99 -11.26 -1.27 -8.67
CA LEU A 99 -11.92 -1.76 -9.88
C LEU A 99 -11.76 -3.27 -10.07
N GLY A 100 -10.59 -3.82 -9.70
CA GLY A 100 -10.38 -5.26 -9.73
C GLY A 100 -11.22 -6.02 -8.69
N VAL A 101 -11.62 -5.36 -7.59
CA VAL A 101 -12.57 -5.96 -6.63
C VAL A 101 -13.94 -6.14 -7.27
N TRP A 102 -14.47 -5.10 -7.93
CA TRP A 102 -15.73 -5.22 -8.66
C TRP A 102 -15.64 -6.24 -9.79
N GLU A 103 -14.54 -6.27 -10.55
CA GLU A 103 -14.32 -7.32 -11.57
C GLU A 103 -14.38 -8.72 -10.94
N ALA A 104 -13.76 -8.93 -9.78
CA ALA A 104 -13.79 -10.22 -9.10
C ALA A 104 -15.21 -10.60 -8.63
N ILE A 105 -15.97 -9.63 -8.12
CA ILE A 105 -17.38 -9.82 -7.73
C ILE A 105 -18.24 -10.18 -8.96
N ASP A 106 -18.11 -9.43 -10.05
CA ASP A 106 -18.84 -9.66 -11.31
C ASP A 106 -18.53 -11.04 -11.91
N ARG A 107 -17.30 -11.53 -11.70
CA ARG A 107 -16.87 -12.89 -12.09
C ARG A 107 -17.36 -13.99 -11.14
N GLY A 108 -18.02 -13.63 -10.04
CA GLY A 108 -18.66 -14.56 -9.11
C GLY A 108 -17.75 -15.12 -8.00
N TYR A 109 -16.63 -14.47 -7.70
CA TYR A 109 -15.77 -14.86 -6.56
C TYR A 109 -16.36 -14.36 -5.24
N GLU A 110 -16.15 -15.11 -4.15
CA GLU A 110 -16.80 -14.92 -2.85
C GLU A 110 -15.82 -14.64 -1.71
N ASN A 111 -14.56 -15.06 -1.82
CA ASN A 111 -13.51 -14.90 -0.82
C ASN A 111 -12.33 -14.12 -1.42
N ILE A 112 -12.53 -12.83 -1.66
CA ILE A 112 -11.59 -12.00 -2.40
C ILE A 112 -10.53 -11.42 -1.46
N ALA A 113 -9.25 -11.58 -1.82
CA ALA A 113 -8.16 -10.76 -1.31
C ALA A 113 -7.94 -9.54 -2.20
N MET A 114 -7.64 -8.37 -1.62
CA MET A 114 -7.10 -7.23 -2.37
C MET A 114 -5.75 -6.79 -1.83
N VAL A 115 -4.78 -6.62 -2.73
CA VAL A 115 -3.52 -5.93 -2.44
C VAL A 115 -3.59 -4.50 -2.95
N GLY A 116 -3.28 -3.53 -2.09
CA GLY A 116 -3.28 -2.13 -2.47
C GLY A 116 -2.53 -1.25 -1.47
N VAL A 117 -2.27 0.00 -1.83
CA VAL A 117 -1.73 1.00 -0.90
C VAL A 117 -2.85 1.55 -0.01
N GLY A 118 -2.49 2.30 1.04
CA GLY A 118 -3.42 2.76 2.08
C GLY A 118 -4.71 3.40 1.56
N CYS A 119 -4.64 4.23 0.51
CA CYS A 119 -5.84 4.85 -0.08
C CYS A 119 -6.77 3.85 -0.81
N ASN A 120 -6.25 2.75 -1.37
CA ASN A 120 -7.10 1.68 -1.90
C ASN A 120 -7.81 0.93 -0.76
N ILE A 121 -7.07 0.63 0.31
CA ILE A 121 -7.62 -0.03 1.49
C ILE A 121 -8.71 0.82 2.13
N GLU A 122 -8.44 2.11 2.32
CA GLU A 122 -9.38 3.09 2.85
C GLU A 122 -10.65 3.18 1.99
N ALA A 123 -10.51 3.19 0.66
CA ALA A 123 -11.66 3.21 -0.24
C ALA A 123 -12.58 2.00 -0.02
N VAL A 124 -12.04 0.78 0.03
CA VAL A 124 -12.84 -0.43 0.28
C VAL A 124 -13.47 -0.40 1.68
N ARG A 125 -12.71 0.00 2.71
CA ARG A 125 -13.23 0.07 4.09
C ARG A 125 -14.35 1.10 4.26
N ARG A 126 -14.23 2.27 3.61
CA ARG A 126 -15.29 3.29 3.59
C ARG A 126 -16.55 2.76 2.91
N LEU A 127 -16.42 2.02 1.82
CA LEU A 127 -17.57 1.42 1.13
C LEU A 127 -18.21 0.30 1.98
N GLN A 128 -17.40 -0.56 2.62
CA GLN A 128 -17.91 -1.58 3.56
C GLN A 128 -18.68 -0.96 4.74
N ALA A 129 -18.23 0.20 5.24
CA ALA A 129 -18.89 0.93 6.33
C ALA A 129 -20.26 1.52 5.95
N LEU A 130 -20.61 1.58 4.65
CA LEU A 130 -21.95 1.96 4.23
C LEU A 130 -22.98 0.86 4.53
N HIS A 131 -22.54 -0.38 4.75
CA HIS A 131 -23.40 -1.56 4.96
C HIS A 131 -24.46 -1.74 3.85
N ASP A 132 -24.13 -1.31 2.63
CA ASP A 132 -24.99 -1.46 1.47
C ASP A 132 -24.74 -2.81 0.80
N SER A 133 -25.67 -3.74 1.00
CA SER A 133 -25.61 -5.09 0.42
C SER A 133 -25.53 -5.11 -1.11
N SER A 134 -25.99 -4.05 -1.79
CA SER A 134 -25.92 -3.97 -3.26
C SER A 134 -24.50 -3.83 -3.79
N LEU A 135 -23.54 -3.47 -2.93
CA LEU A 135 -22.12 -3.39 -3.28
C LEU A 135 -21.41 -4.74 -3.20
N GLU A 136 -22.03 -5.75 -2.56
CA GLU A 136 -21.50 -7.11 -2.37
C GLU A 136 -20.08 -7.16 -1.76
N LEU A 137 -19.67 -6.11 -1.04
CA LEU A 137 -18.31 -6.00 -0.48
C LEU A 137 -18.04 -6.90 0.72
N ASP A 138 -19.04 -7.63 1.21
CA ASP A 138 -18.85 -8.72 2.18
C ASP A 138 -18.03 -9.87 1.58
N ARG A 139 -17.97 -9.97 0.24
CA ARG A 139 -17.11 -10.91 -0.49
C ARG A 139 -15.63 -10.56 -0.41
N VAL A 140 -15.28 -9.34 0.01
CA VAL A 140 -13.89 -8.95 0.25
C VAL A 140 -13.45 -9.46 1.62
N LYS A 141 -12.87 -10.65 1.62
CA LYS A 141 -12.44 -11.35 2.82
C LYS A 141 -11.23 -10.71 3.49
N VAL A 142 -10.20 -10.34 2.71
CA VAL A 142 -8.93 -9.87 3.27
C VAL A 142 -8.31 -8.72 2.48
N LEU A 143 -7.83 -7.72 3.20
CA LEU A 143 -7.15 -6.54 2.66
C LEU A 143 -5.68 -6.53 3.08
N ILE A 144 -4.77 -6.62 2.10
CA ILE A 144 -3.32 -6.55 2.30
C ILE A 144 -2.83 -5.16 1.87
N GLY A 145 -2.45 -4.35 2.86
CA GLY A 145 -2.01 -2.97 2.68
C GLY A 145 -0.50 -2.85 2.45
N LEU A 146 -0.07 -2.19 1.39
CA LEU A 146 1.34 -1.89 1.16
C LEU A 146 1.76 -0.62 1.90
N PHE A 147 2.98 -0.59 2.42
CA PHE A 147 3.57 0.67 2.87
C PHE A 147 3.75 1.60 1.66
N GLY A 148 3.42 2.88 1.82
CA GLY A 148 3.45 3.82 0.71
C GLY A 148 3.84 5.22 1.16
N THR A 149 4.88 5.78 0.54
CA THR A 149 5.19 7.21 0.68
C THR A 149 4.45 8.01 -0.37
N GLU A 150 4.65 7.67 -1.64
CA GLU A 150 4.20 8.40 -2.83
C GLU A 150 3.94 7.42 -3.97
N ALA A 151 3.17 7.89 -4.95
CA ALA A 151 3.05 7.29 -6.27
C ALA A 151 3.24 8.40 -7.33
N PHE A 152 3.63 8.01 -8.53
CA PHE A 152 3.88 8.92 -9.64
C PHE A 152 2.74 8.95 -10.65
N TRP A 153 2.56 10.09 -11.31
CA TRP A 153 1.82 10.16 -12.56
C TRP A 153 2.60 9.38 -13.63
N HIS A 154 1.95 8.40 -14.26
CA HIS A 154 2.59 7.53 -15.24
C HIS A 154 3.22 8.34 -16.38
N ARG A 155 2.47 9.28 -16.95
CA ARG A 155 2.94 10.16 -18.03
C ARG A 155 4.19 10.92 -17.62
N ASP A 156 4.19 11.53 -16.43
CA ASP A 156 5.29 12.38 -15.97
C ASP A 156 6.54 11.55 -15.68
N LEU A 157 6.38 10.35 -15.10
CA LEU A 157 7.48 9.42 -14.90
C LEU A 157 8.10 8.96 -16.23
N VAL A 158 7.27 8.61 -17.21
CA VAL A 158 7.74 8.19 -18.55
C VAL A 158 8.48 9.35 -19.22
N MET A 159 7.90 10.55 -19.23
CA MET A 159 8.55 11.74 -19.78
C MET A 159 9.86 12.06 -19.07
N PHE A 160 9.90 11.97 -17.74
CA PHE A 160 11.14 12.18 -16.97
C PHE A 160 12.23 11.20 -17.42
N LEU A 161 11.93 9.90 -17.50
CA LEU A 161 12.90 8.89 -17.90
C LEU A 161 13.38 9.07 -19.34
N THR A 162 12.48 9.37 -20.27
CA THR A 162 12.84 9.55 -21.67
C THR A 162 13.62 10.85 -21.91
N GLU A 163 13.19 11.98 -21.34
CA GLU A 163 13.79 13.29 -21.62
C GLU A 163 15.08 13.56 -20.82
N ARG A 164 15.15 13.10 -19.56
CA ARG A 164 16.30 13.38 -18.68
C ARG A 164 17.36 12.29 -18.75
N GLU A 165 16.92 11.04 -18.79
CA GLU A 165 17.80 9.86 -18.68
C GLU A 165 18.00 9.12 -20.01
N GLY A 166 17.26 9.51 -21.06
CA GLY A 166 17.33 8.90 -22.39
C GLY A 166 16.87 7.45 -22.41
N ILE A 167 15.89 7.09 -21.57
CA ILE A 167 15.41 5.71 -21.40
C ILE A 167 14.00 5.56 -21.91
N ASP A 168 13.81 4.55 -22.76
CA ASP A 168 12.48 4.07 -23.11
C ASP A 168 11.95 3.23 -21.95
N ILE A 169 10.75 3.57 -21.48
CA ILE A 169 10.07 2.84 -20.41
C ILE A 169 9.91 1.34 -20.74
N LYS A 170 9.81 0.98 -22.03
CA LYS A 170 9.69 -0.40 -22.49
C LYS A 170 10.94 -1.24 -22.26
N GLU A 171 12.10 -0.62 -22.11
CA GLU A 171 13.36 -1.30 -21.80
C GLU A 171 13.52 -1.59 -20.30
N VAL A 172 12.66 -1.01 -19.46
CA VAL A 172 12.73 -1.20 -18.01
C VAL A 172 12.18 -2.59 -17.64
N GLU A 173 12.96 -3.34 -16.88
CA GLU A 173 12.59 -4.66 -16.37
C GLU A 173 12.04 -4.60 -14.94
N ARG A 174 12.60 -3.71 -14.12
CA ARG A 174 12.14 -3.47 -12.74
C ARG A 174 12.47 -2.08 -12.24
N PHE A 175 11.64 -1.60 -11.32
CA PHE A 175 11.94 -0.45 -10.47
C PHE A 175 12.10 -0.91 -9.03
N TYR A 176 12.91 -0.17 -8.26
CA TYR A 176 12.90 -0.30 -6.82
C TYR A 176 13.40 0.94 -6.10
N VAL A 177 13.14 1.08 -4.80
CA VAL A 177 13.62 2.22 -4.00
C VAL A 177 14.52 1.72 -2.90
N THR A 178 15.74 2.23 -2.85
CA THR A 178 16.70 1.94 -1.77
C THR A 178 17.53 3.17 -1.45
N LYS A 179 17.81 3.39 -0.16
CA LYS A 179 18.74 4.44 0.34
C LYS A 179 18.51 5.83 -0.29
N GLY A 180 17.24 6.22 -0.50
CA GLY A 180 16.88 7.53 -1.05
C GLY A 180 17.07 7.66 -2.57
N LYS A 181 17.25 6.55 -3.28
CA LYS A 181 17.32 6.49 -4.74
C LYS A 181 16.20 5.62 -5.30
N PHE A 182 15.61 6.10 -6.38
CA PHE A 182 14.74 5.36 -7.27
C PHE A 182 15.61 4.69 -8.32
N MET A 183 15.69 3.37 -8.21
CA MET A 183 16.52 2.53 -9.05
C MET A 183 15.72 2.07 -10.26
N VAL A 184 16.30 2.28 -11.43
CA VAL A 184 15.76 1.86 -12.71
C VAL A 184 16.68 0.78 -13.27
N VAL A 185 16.11 -0.39 -13.53
CA VAL A 185 16.87 -1.55 -14.02
C VAL A 185 16.38 -1.92 -15.40
N THR A 186 17.32 -1.93 -16.34
CA THR A 186 17.16 -2.38 -17.72
C THR A 186 18.04 -3.62 -17.93
N LYS A 187 17.96 -4.23 -19.12
CA LYS A 187 18.84 -5.35 -19.50
C LYS A 187 20.32 -5.01 -19.41
N ASP A 188 20.68 -3.80 -19.80
CA ASP A 188 22.08 -3.40 -20.00
C ASP A 188 22.68 -2.67 -18.80
N LYS A 189 21.84 -1.96 -18.03
CA LYS A 189 22.30 -1.10 -16.94
C LYS A 189 21.30 -0.99 -15.80
N GLU A 190 21.85 -0.72 -14.63
CA GLU A 190 21.13 -0.29 -13.44
C GLU A 190 21.71 1.05 -12.99
N PHE A 191 20.85 2.04 -12.75
CA PHE A 191 21.25 3.35 -12.25
C PHE A 191 20.18 3.88 -11.29
N GLY A 192 20.57 4.86 -10.47
CA GLY A 192 19.74 5.38 -9.39
C GLY A 192 19.55 6.87 -9.46
N ILE A 193 18.29 7.29 -9.54
CA ILE A 193 17.83 8.68 -9.54
C ILE A 193 17.55 9.09 -8.08
N PRO A 194 18.12 10.18 -7.56
CA PRO A 194 17.74 10.69 -6.23
C PRO A 194 16.22 10.93 -6.16
N THR A 195 15.54 10.40 -5.14
CA THR A 195 14.06 10.45 -5.08
C THR A 195 13.51 11.87 -5.07
N LYS A 196 14.29 12.85 -4.62
CA LYS A 196 13.91 14.27 -4.65
C LYS A 196 13.76 14.84 -6.07
N GLU A 197 14.48 14.30 -7.04
CA GLU A 197 14.40 14.75 -8.43
C GLU A 197 13.08 14.32 -9.11
N LEU A 198 12.43 13.29 -8.55
CA LEU A 198 11.14 12.79 -9.00
C LEU A 198 9.95 13.53 -8.38
N ASP A 199 10.17 14.54 -7.52
CA ASP A 199 9.08 15.32 -6.91
C ASP A 199 8.09 15.90 -7.95
N PRO A 200 8.51 16.40 -9.13
CA PRO A 200 7.58 16.85 -10.17
C PRO A 200 6.66 15.75 -10.73
N CYS A 201 7.04 14.47 -10.58
CA CYS A 201 6.24 13.33 -11.05
C CYS A 201 5.25 12.84 -9.99
N VAL A 202 5.38 13.28 -8.73
CA VAL A 202 4.55 12.80 -7.61
C VAL A 202 3.10 13.25 -7.79
N ARG A 203 2.16 12.33 -7.60
CA ARG A 203 0.73 12.64 -7.66
C ARG A 203 0.33 13.62 -6.57
N ASP A 204 -0.47 14.61 -6.92
CA ASP A 204 -0.94 15.64 -5.99
C ASP A 204 -1.69 15.04 -4.80
N THR A 205 -2.49 14.00 -5.03
CA THR A 205 -3.21 13.27 -3.97
C THR A 205 -2.29 12.63 -2.94
N CYS A 206 -1.05 12.29 -3.29
CA CYS A 206 -0.08 11.75 -2.34
C CYS A 206 0.47 12.83 -1.40
N ARG A 207 0.38 14.11 -1.77
CA ARG A 207 0.89 15.24 -0.99
C ARG A 207 -0.05 15.64 0.17
N ILE A 208 -1.26 15.08 0.21
CA ILE A 208 -2.23 15.25 1.31
C ILE A 208 -2.52 13.93 2.05
N CYS A 209 -1.80 12.86 1.73
CA CYS A 209 -2.01 11.54 2.33
C CYS A 209 -1.21 11.39 3.62
N GLU A 210 -1.84 11.02 4.72
CA GLU A 210 -1.13 10.81 6.00
C GLU A 210 -0.74 9.35 6.26
N ASP A 211 -1.37 8.40 5.57
CA ASP A 211 -1.23 6.98 5.87
C ASP A 211 0.00 6.38 5.18
N PHE A 212 1.06 6.10 5.95
CA PHE A 212 2.24 5.38 5.47
C PHE A 212 2.08 3.85 5.52
N THR A 213 1.43 3.31 6.55
CA THR A 213 1.44 1.87 6.85
C THR A 213 0.15 1.15 6.50
N SER A 214 -0.75 1.76 5.73
CA SER A 214 -2.06 1.20 5.39
C SER A 214 -2.82 0.80 6.65
N GLN A 215 -3.18 1.79 7.48
CA GLN A 215 -3.65 1.57 8.86
C GLN A 215 -4.97 0.80 8.96
N LEU A 216 -5.76 0.75 7.88
CA LEU A 216 -7.07 0.10 7.82
C LEU A 216 -7.05 -1.31 7.19
N ALA A 217 -5.86 -1.85 6.89
CA ALA A 217 -5.70 -3.17 6.31
C ALA A 217 -5.91 -4.29 7.35
N ASP A 218 -6.08 -5.52 6.91
CA ASP A 218 -6.01 -6.69 7.79
C ASP A 218 -4.56 -7.03 8.13
N VAL A 219 -3.69 -6.91 7.12
CA VAL A 219 -2.24 -7.06 7.21
C VAL A 219 -1.58 -5.94 6.42
N SER A 220 -0.57 -5.28 6.98
CA SER A 220 0.22 -4.29 6.25
C SER A 220 1.67 -4.75 6.06
N ALA A 221 2.24 -4.47 4.89
CA ALA A 221 3.56 -4.97 4.52
C ALA A 221 4.42 -3.90 3.83
N GLY A 222 5.70 -3.84 4.17
CA GLY A 222 6.69 -3.06 3.43
C GLY A 222 8.13 -3.29 3.87
N SER A 223 9.09 -2.81 3.10
CA SER A 223 10.53 -3.05 3.33
C SER A 223 11.10 -2.30 4.54
N SER A 224 10.50 -1.19 4.93
CA SER A 224 11.01 -0.36 6.03
C SER A 224 10.91 -1.07 7.38
N GLY A 225 11.98 -1.02 8.16
CA GLY A 225 12.06 -1.61 9.51
C GLY A 225 12.80 -2.95 9.53
N SER A 226 12.58 -3.78 8.52
CA SER A 226 13.24 -5.09 8.38
C SER A 226 14.61 -4.97 7.68
N PRO A 227 15.51 -5.96 7.87
CA PRO A 227 16.75 -6.07 7.08
C PRO A 227 16.47 -6.45 5.62
N ASP A 228 17.48 -6.22 4.76
CA ASP A 228 17.42 -6.55 3.34
C ASP A 228 17.00 -8.01 3.10
N GLY A 229 16.09 -8.22 2.15
CA GLY A 229 15.50 -9.53 1.85
C GLY A 229 14.39 -9.98 2.83
N CYS A 230 13.99 -9.13 3.78
CA CYS A 230 12.82 -9.33 4.62
C CYS A 230 11.85 -8.15 4.48
N THR A 231 10.57 -8.44 4.68
CA THR A 231 9.50 -7.44 4.80
C THR A 231 9.16 -7.22 6.27
N SER A 232 8.79 -6.01 6.65
CA SER A 232 8.05 -5.76 7.89
C SER A 232 6.58 -6.02 7.65
N LEU A 233 5.95 -6.77 8.57
CA LEU A 233 4.57 -7.20 8.50
C LEU A 233 3.83 -6.76 9.76
N ILE A 234 2.78 -5.96 9.61
CA ILE A 234 1.95 -5.46 10.71
C ILE A 234 0.61 -6.20 10.66
N ILE A 235 0.33 -7.04 11.65
CA ILE A 235 -0.92 -7.79 11.77
C ILE A 235 -1.93 -6.92 12.54
N ARG A 236 -3.10 -6.66 11.95
CA ARG A 236 -4.07 -5.69 12.51
C ARG A 236 -5.37 -6.34 12.95
N THR A 237 -5.91 -7.25 12.15
CA THR A 237 -7.22 -7.86 12.40
C THR A 237 -7.09 -9.38 12.60
N LYS A 238 -8.17 -10.01 13.06
CA LYS A 238 -8.26 -11.47 13.19
C LYS A 238 -8.07 -12.18 11.84
N VAL A 239 -8.69 -11.67 10.78
CA VAL A 239 -8.54 -12.23 9.43
C VAL A 239 -7.09 -12.10 8.94
N GLY A 240 -6.42 -11.01 9.29
CA GLY A 240 -5.00 -10.86 8.99
C GLY A 240 -4.11 -11.86 9.73
N GLU A 241 -4.42 -12.14 11.00
CA GLU A 241 -3.76 -13.18 11.77
C GLU A 241 -4.00 -14.58 11.16
N GLU A 242 -5.23 -14.88 10.74
CA GLU A 242 -5.57 -16.12 10.02
C GLU A 242 -4.77 -16.27 8.72
N LEU A 243 -4.68 -15.23 7.89
CA LEU A 243 -3.88 -15.22 6.66
C LEU A 243 -2.39 -15.53 6.93
N VAL A 244 -1.82 -14.95 7.99
CA VAL A 244 -0.43 -15.22 8.36
C VAL A 244 -0.27 -16.66 8.85
N ASN A 245 -1.22 -17.16 9.63
CA ASN A 245 -1.18 -18.52 10.19
C ASN A 245 -1.30 -19.62 9.12
N ILE A 246 -2.18 -19.47 8.14
CA ILE A 246 -2.27 -20.44 7.02
C ILE A 246 -0.99 -20.44 6.17
N SER A 247 -0.25 -19.32 6.16
CA SER A 247 0.95 -19.14 5.35
C SER A 247 2.24 -19.55 6.09
N LYS A 248 2.16 -20.01 7.35
CA LYS A 248 3.30 -20.21 8.25
C LYS A 248 4.41 -21.14 7.71
N ASP A 249 4.05 -22.08 6.84
CA ASP A 249 5.00 -23.03 6.26
C ASP A 249 5.69 -22.45 5.01
N ALA A 250 5.07 -21.44 4.38
CA ALA A 250 5.61 -20.71 3.23
C ALA A 250 6.38 -19.43 3.60
N ILE A 251 6.31 -18.97 4.86
CA ILE A 251 7.02 -17.78 5.33
C ILE A 251 7.82 -18.05 6.61
N GLN A 252 9.02 -17.50 6.67
CA GLN A 252 9.79 -17.44 7.90
C GLN A 252 9.54 -16.10 8.58
N THR A 253 9.11 -16.11 9.84
CA THR A 253 8.86 -14.91 10.63
C THR A 253 9.76 -14.82 11.86
N ARG A 254 9.96 -13.60 12.34
CA ARG A 254 10.53 -13.27 13.65
C ARG A 254 9.91 -11.97 14.14
N LYS A 255 9.86 -11.74 15.46
CA LYS A 255 9.45 -10.45 16.00
C LYS A 255 10.35 -9.33 15.48
N LEU A 256 9.77 -8.20 15.08
CA LEU A 256 10.55 -7.02 14.73
C LEU A 256 11.14 -6.39 16.00
N ASN A 257 12.40 -5.98 15.95
CA ASN A 257 13.05 -5.34 17.08
C ASN A 257 12.61 -3.87 17.21
N GLU A 258 12.85 -3.26 18.37
CA GLU A 258 12.46 -1.87 18.65
C GLU A 258 13.06 -0.86 17.66
N GLU A 259 14.30 -1.08 17.22
CA GLU A 259 14.95 -0.21 16.22
C GLU A 259 14.22 -0.24 14.88
N GLY A 260 13.79 -1.43 14.44
CA GLY A 260 12.99 -1.61 13.24
C GLY A 260 11.63 -0.91 13.36
N ILE A 261 10.96 -1.06 14.50
CA ILE A 261 9.68 -0.37 14.77
C ILE A 261 9.86 1.15 14.74
N LYS A 262 10.84 1.69 15.47
CA LYS A 262 11.18 3.12 15.48
C LYS A 262 11.50 3.67 14.09
N LYS A 263 12.12 2.85 13.22
CA LYS A 263 12.36 3.23 11.84
C LYS A 263 11.05 3.39 11.07
N ILE A 264 10.10 2.46 11.20
CA ILE A 264 8.77 2.56 10.56
C ILE A 264 8.02 3.78 11.09
N GLU A 265 8.02 4.00 12.42
CA GLU A 265 7.39 5.16 13.06
C GLU A 265 7.94 6.47 12.50
N ARG A 266 9.25 6.57 12.33
CA ARG A 266 9.89 7.75 11.72
C ARG A 266 9.43 7.98 10.28
N PHE A 267 9.28 6.94 9.46
CA PHE A 267 8.76 7.10 8.09
C PHE A 267 7.31 7.56 8.09
N ALA A 268 6.47 6.97 8.96
CA ALA A 268 5.07 7.38 9.11
C ALA A 268 4.96 8.85 9.57
N PHE A 269 5.72 9.23 10.59
CA PHE A 269 5.79 10.60 11.09
C PHE A 269 6.26 11.58 10.02
N ASN A 270 7.36 11.27 9.31
CA ASN A 270 7.89 12.14 8.27
C ASN A 270 6.90 12.37 7.13
N LYS A 271 6.17 11.32 6.71
CA LYS A 271 5.12 11.45 5.70
C LYS A 271 4.02 12.40 6.17
N LYS A 272 3.50 12.19 7.37
CA LYS A 272 2.45 13.04 7.95
C LYS A 272 2.92 14.49 8.09
N MET A 273 4.09 14.71 8.69
CA MET A 273 4.70 16.04 8.86
C MET A 273 4.86 16.79 7.54
N ARG A 274 5.40 16.13 6.51
CA ARG A 274 5.63 16.74 5.19
C ARG A 274 4.31 17.17 4.53
N ASN A 275 3.27 16.36 4.70
CA ASN A 275 1.99 16.57 4.05
C ASN A 275 1.06 17.48 4.86
N TYR A 276 1.31 17.68 6.15
CA TYR A 276 0.45 18.41 7.09
C TYR A 276 0.10 19.83 6.61
N GLY A 277 1.09 20.59 6.11
CA GLY A 277 0.83 21.94 5.58
C GLY A 277 -0.20 21.93 4.43
N MET A 278 0.00 21.04 3.45
CA MET A 278 -0.92 20.92 2.31
C MET A 278 -2.30 20.40 2.71
N ILE A 279 -2.39 19.61 3.79
CA ILE A 279 -3.67 19.16 4.34
C ILE A 279 -4.43 20.34 4.93
N LEU A 280 -3.76 21.20 5.71
CA LEU A 280 -4.38 22.42 6.25
C LEU A 280 -4.88 23.33 5.12
N ASP A 281 -4.06 23.59 4.12
CA ASP A 281 -4.44 24.39 2.94
C ASP A 281 -5.65 23.79 2.22
N GLN A 282 -5.66 22.47 2.03
CA GLN A 282 -6.77 21.76 1.39
C GLN A 282 -8.05 21.84 2.23
N MET A 283 -7.95 21.73 3.55
CA MET A 283 -9.10 21.83 4.46
C MET A 283 -9.73 23.22 4.43
N GLU A 284 -8.94 24.29 4.32
CA GLU A 284 -9.44 25.65 4.15
C GLU A 284 -10.26 25.79 2.87
N ILE A 285 -9.73 25.33 1.73
CA ILE A 285 -10.44 25.33 0.43
C ILE A 285 -11.72 24.51 0.50
N CYS A 286 -11.63 23.28 1.02
CA CYS A 286 -12.76 22.36 1.12
C CYS A 286 -13.87 22.87 2.04
N SER A 287 -13.53 23.59 3.12
CA SER A 287 -14.50 24.22 4.01
C SER A 287 -15.27 25.35 3.33
N ALA A 288 -14.63 26.07 2.41
CA ALA A 288 -15.29 27.08 1.58
C ALA A 288 -16.20 26.46 0.51
N CYS A 289 -15.89 25.24 0.04
CA CYS A 289 -16.61 24.56 -1.04
C CYS A 289 -17.62 23.49 -0.57
N LEU A 290 -17.73 23.19 0.74
CA LEU A 290 -18.49 22.07 1.32
C LEU A 290 -18.09 20.67 0.81
N THR A 291 -16.98 20.54 0.09
CA THR A 291 -16.47 19.28 -0.50
C THR A 291 -15.36 18.66 0.36
N ASN A 292 -15.41 18.86 1.67
CA ASN A 292 -14.36 18.35 2.56
C ASN A 292 -14.40 16.83 2.67
N PRO A 293 -13.37 16.10 2.20
CA PRO A 293 -13.32 14.63 2.32
C PRO A 293 -13.18 14.18 3.78
N TYR A 294 -12.87 15.11 4.69
CA TYR A 294 -12.87 14.95 6.14
C TYR A 294 -14.05 15.75 6.73
N SER A 295 -15.28 15.35 6.43
CA SER A 295 -16.51 16.06 6.81
C SER A 295 -16.63 16.39 8.31
N PHE A 296 -15.95 15.64 9.18
CA PHE A 296 -15.87 15.86 10.62
C PHE A 296 -14.97 17.02 11.06
N THR A 297 -14.14 17.57 10.16
CA THR A 297 -13.31 18.76 10.43
C THR A 297 -14.08 20.07 10.31
N LEU A 298 -15.32 20.04 9.81
CA LEU A 298 -16.26 21.17 9.87
C LEU A 298 -16.71 21.49 11.32
N GLN A 299 -16.32 20.67 12.30
CA GLN A 299 -16.58 20.90 13.73
C GLN A 299 -15.49 21.72 14.44
N ARG A 300 -14.56 22.36 13.73
CA ARG A 300 -13.83 23.48 14.32
C ARG A 300 -14.85 24.60 14.54
N GLU A 301 -15.40 24.67 15.75
CA GLU A 301 -16.04 25.87 16.25
C GLU A 301 -15.15 27.04 15.87
N ARG A 302 -15.69 27.95 15.06
CA ARG A 302 -15.08 29.26 14.86
C ARG A 302 -15.08 29.89 16.25
N GLY A 303 -13.95 29.80 16.94
CA GLY A 303 -13.71 30.55 18.16
C GLY A 303 -13.78 32.03 17.79
N ASP A 304 -14.80 32.70 18.31
CA ASP A 304 -14.82 34.15 18.49
C ASP A 304 -13.72 34.58 19.48
#